data_AF-A0A4R8FVD2-F1
#
_entry.id   AF-A0A4R8FVD2-F1
#
_cell.length_a   1.000
_cell.length_b   1.000
_cell.length_c   1.000
_cell.angle_alpha   90.00
_cell.angle_beta   90.00
_cell.angle_gamma   90.00
#
_symmetry.space_group_name_H-M   'P 1'
#
loop_
_entity.id
_entity.type
_entity.pdbx_description
1 polymer ?
#
loop_
_entity_poly.entity_id
_entity_poly.type
_entity_poly.pdbx_seq_one_letter_code
_entity_poly.pdbx_strand_id
1 'polypeptide(L)' 'MTIFTEASIAIDEAIFCAEQEDRPQAIVTLGTGYSVMPLFEARYQGLRILETVHAVEGVA' A
#
# COMPACT_ATOMS: atom_id res chain seq x y z
N MET A 1 0.64 -5.54 -11.84
CA MET A 1 -0.17 -5.06 -10.70
C MET A 1 -0.73 -6.28 -9.99
N THR A 2 -0.31 -6.50 -8.76
CA THR A 2 -0.73 -7.66 -7.93
C THR A 2 -2.06 -7.32 -7.25
N ILE A 3 -2.97 -8.30 -7.20
CA ILE A 3 -4.25 -8.18 -6.51
C ILE A 3 -4.27 -9.19 -5.37
N PHE A 4 -4.48 -8.71 -4.15
CA PHE A 4 -4.62 -9.50 -2.95
C PHE A 4 -6.11 -9.71 -2.65
N THR A 5 -6.51 -10.94 -2.35
CA THR A 5 -7.90 -11.27 -1.95
C THR A 5 -8.12 -11.14 -0.45
N GLU A 6 -7.05 -11.07 0.32
CA GLU A 6 -7.07 -10.94 1.78
C GLU A 6 -6.41 -9.62 2.21
N ALA A 7 -7.05 -8.91 3.14
CA ALA A 7 -6.58 -7.61 3.60
C ALA A 7 -5.27 -7.71 4.40
N SER A 8 -5.09 -8.78 5.19
CA SER A 8 -3.86 -9.04 5.95
C SER A 8 -2.64 -9.11 5.04
N ILE A 9 -2.73 -9.87 3.93
CA ILE A 9 -1.63 -10.01 2.97
C ILE A 9 -1.32 -8.66 2.30
N ALA A 10 -2.35 -7.87 1.97
CA ALA A 10 -2.14 -6.53 1.41
C ALA A 10 -1.46 -5.57 2.40
N ILE A 11 -1.74 -5.70 3.70
CA ILE A 11 -1.08 -4.92 4.74
C ILE A 11 0.40 -5.32 4.87
N ASP A 12 0.69 -6.62 4.94
CA ASP A 12 2.06 -7.12 5.04
C ASP A 12 2.91 -6.68 3.83
N GLU A 13 2.34 -6.74 2.61
CA GLU A 13 2.98 -6.23 1.40
C GLU A 13 3.20 -4.72 1.48
N ALA A 14 2.20 -3.95 1.93
CA ALA A 14 2.31 -2.49 2.02
C ALA A 14 3.39 -2.06 3.02
N ILE A 15 3.53 -2.76 4.15
CA ILE A 15 4.61 -2.56 5.12
C ILE A 15 5.95 -2.85 4.46
N PHE A 16 6.10 -4.03 3.86
CA PHE A 16 7.33 -4.46 3.19
C PHE A 16 7.77 -3.47 2.10
N CYS A 17 6.85 -3.04 1.23
CA CYS A 17 7.14 -2.06 0.19
C CYS A 17 7.46 -0.67 0.77
N ALA A 18 6.79 -0.26 1.86
CA ALA A 18 7.08 1.02 2.48
C ALA A 18 8.49 1.05 3.09
N GLU A 19 8.90 -0.02 3.77
CA GLU A 19 10.22 -0.17 4.37
C GLU A 19 11.33 -0.28 3.32
N GLN A 20 11.14 -1.08 2.28
CA GLN A 20 12.18 -1.27 1.25
C GLN A 20 12.45 -0.01 0.42
N GLU A 21 11.40 0.75 0.15
CA GLU A 21 11.46 1.88 -0.78
C GLU A 21 11.55 3.22 -0.07
N ASP A 22 11.52 3.22 1.27
CA ASP A 22 11.51 4.40 2.15
C ASP A 22 10.49 5.46 1.69
N ARG A 23 9.29 4.99 1.32
CA ARG A 23 8.21 5.83 0.79
C ARG A 23 6.84 5.28 1.15
N PRO A 24 5.84 6.14 1.36
CA PRO A 24 4.50 5.70 1.76
C PRO A 24 3.80 4.92 0.65
N GLN A 25 3.20 3.80 1.03
CA GLN A 25 2.39 2.94 0.17
C GLN A 25 0.91 3.12 0.52
N ALA A 26 0.05 2.98 -0.48
CA ALA A 26 -1.40 3.00 -0.32
C ALA A 26 -1.98 1.62 -0.60
N ILE A 27 -2.91 1.21 0.25
CA ILE A 27 -3.79 0.06 -0.01
C ILE A 27 -5.05 0.61 -0.67
N VAL A 28 -5.34 0.17 -1.89
CA VAL A 28 -6.52 0.61 -2.67
C VAL A 28 -7.46 -0.56 -2.96
N THR A 29 -8.75 -0.27 -3.13
CA THR A 29 -9.69 -1.25 -3.67
C THR A 29 -9.56 -1.35 -5.19
N LEU A 30 -9.35 -2.56 -5.70
CA LEU A 30 -9.35 -2.82 -7.13
C LEU A 30 -10.23 -4.05 -7.44
N GLY A 31 -11.40 -3.81 -8.02
CA GLY A 31 -12.39 -4.86 -8.27
C GLY A 31 -12.86 -5.50 -6.96
N THR A 32 -12.67 -6.82 -6.83
CA THR A 32 -13.03 -7.60 -5.63
C THR A 32 -11.87 -7.79 -4.64
N GLY A 33 -10.72 -7.14 -4.87
CA GLY A 33 -9.53 -7.29 -4.04
C GLY A 33 -8.86 -5.98 -3.67
N TYR A 34 -7.66 -6.12 -3.13
CA TYR A 34 -6.80 -5.04 -2.67
C TYR A 34 -5.57 -4.96 -3.57
N SER A 35 -5.04 -3.76 -3.77
CA SER A 35 -3.75 -3.58 -4.43
C SER A 35 -2.90 -2.60 -3.63
N VAL A 36 -1.59 -2.80 -3.67
CA VAL A 36 -0.59 -1.96 -3.00
C VAL A 36 0.17 -1.21 -4.08
N MET A 37 0.30 0.10 -3.90
CA MET A 37 1.08 0.96 -4.80
C MET A 37 1.53 2.23 -4.08
N PRO A 38 2.51 2.98 -4.62
CA PRO A 38 2.94 4.22 -3.99
C PRO A 38 1.79 5.21 -3.83
N LEU A 39 1.75 5.93 -2.69
CA LEU A 39 0.67 6.87 -2.37
C LEU A 39 0.48 7.93 -3.45
N PHE A 40 1.57 8.40 -4.08
CA PHE A 40 1.50 9.41 -5.13
C PHE A 40 0.79 8.88 -6.39
N GLU A 41 0.99 7.61 -6.74
CA GLU A 41 0.33 6.97 -7.89
C GLU A 41 -1.16 6.79 -7.64
N ALA A 42 -1.52 6.30 -6.45
CA ALA A 42 -2.92 6.14 -6.05
C ALA A 42 -3.67 7.48 -6.10
N ARG A 43 -3.04 8.57 -5.64
CA ARG A 43 -3.59 9.92 -5.71
C ARG A 43 -3.69 10.44 -7.15
N TYR A 44 -2.64 10.27 -7.95
CA TYR A 44 -2.62 10.71 -9.35
C TYR A 44 -3.71 10.00 -10.18
N GLN A 45 -3.93 8.72 -9.93
CA GLN A 45 -4.96 7.92 -10.60
C GLN A 45 -6.38 8.12 -10.02
N GLY A 46 -6.53 8.90 -8.93
CA GLY A 46 -7.81 9.16 -8.30
C GLY A 46 -8.45 7.90 -7.68
N LEU A 47 -7.63 6.95 -7.24
CA LEU A 47 -8.11 5.69 -6.67
C LEU A 47 -8.61 5.89 -5.23
N ARG A 48 -9.56 5.04 -4.81
CA ARG A 48 -10.03 4.99 -3.43
C ARG A 48 -8.97 4.33 -2.55
N ILE A 49 -8.27 5.16 -1.78
CA ILE A 49 -7.32 4.72 -0.75
C ILE A 49 -8.11 4.26 0.47
N LEU A 50 -7.85 3.04 0.91
CA LEU A 50 -8.39 2.48 2.16
C LEU A 50 -7.51 2.83 3.35
N GLU A 51 -6.20 2.67 3.18
CA GLU A 51 -5.20 2.87 4.22
C GLU A 51 -3.88 3.34 3.60
N THR A 52 -3.08 4.08 4.37
CA THR A 52 -1.72 4.50 3.98
C THR A 52 -0.71 3.94 4.96
N VAL A 53 0.29 3.23 4.45
CA VAL A 53 1.37 2.66 5.25
C VAL A 53 2.64 3.47 5.04
N HIS A 54 3.26 3.89 6.14
CA HIS A 54 4.52 4.63 6.15
C HIS A 54 5.65 3.71 6.61
N ALA A 55 6.86 3.93 6.09
CA ALA A 55 8.05 3.29 6.63
C ALA A 55 8.19 3.67 8.12
N VAL A 56 8.52 2.69 8.95
CA VAL A 56 8.85 2.98 10.35
C VAL A 56 10.31 3.41 10.37
N GLU A 57 10.58 4.69 10.62
CA GLU A 57 11.94 5.10 10.98
C GLU A 57 12.32 4.33 12.25
N GLY A 58 13.36 3.50 12.15
CA GLY A 58 13.79 2.63 13.23
C GLY A 58 13.89 3.43 14.52
N VAL A 59 13.17 2.97 15.55
CA VAL A 59 13.35 3.45 16.91
C VAL A 59 14.76 3.00 17.31
N ALA A 60 15.73 3.89 17.10
CA ALA A 60 17.12 3.72 17.51
C ALA A 60 17.24 3.70 19.04
#